data_AF-A0A2N1SH78-F1
#
_entry.id   AF-A0A2N1SH78-F1
#
_cell.length_a   1.000
_cell.length_b   1.000
_cell.length_c   1.000
_cell.angle_alpha   90.00
_cell.angle_beta   90.00
_cell.angle_gamma   90.00
#
_symmetry.space_group_name_H-M   'P 1'
#
loop_
_entity.id
_entity.type
_entity.pdbx_description
1 polymer ?
#
loop_
_entity_poly.entity_id
_entity_poly.type
_entity_poly.pdbx_seq_one_letter_code
_entity_poly.pdbx_strand_id
1 'polypeptide(L)'
;MTKKLILVLAIFAFVATGAFAQLTFGITGVQYYQEDANGDLPSLSEAWSDFKDGTGVYGGLFAEIILDDLGIGLSFNQQTYEDAFDSALDMWNYDVNVYLAYHIFGGRSFLDPFLQAGLGILAFDYKDKEAAKDYYPLLTEDPLAGSAYFDFGLGLGVNFDHLGIFFKAMWNVQSDEPLYSQEDGGTPIYPMDVMPFKWVFGAKVLL
;
A
#
# COMPACT_ATOMS: atom_id res chain seq x y z
N MET A 1 -6.62 1.62 -28.19
CA MET A 1 -5.58 2.65 -27.98
C MET A 1 -4.25 1.95 -27.73
N THR A 2 -3.17 2.27 -28.45
CA THR A 2 -1.92 1.50 -28.37
C THR A 2 -1.19 1.77 -27.04
N LYS A 3 -0.63 0.76 -26.36
CA LYS A 3 0.09 0.88 -25.07
C LYS A 3 1.12 2.02 -25.04
N LYS A 4 1.78 2.28 -26.18
CA LYS A 4 2.75 3.38 -26.35
C LYS A 4 2.12 4.78 -26.26
N LEU A 5 0.89 4.94 -26.77
CA LEU A 5 0.17 6.23 -26.70
C LEU A 5 -0.31 6.50 -25.27
N ILE A 6 -0.73 5.46 -24.53
CA ILE A 6 -1.06 5.56 -23.10
C ILE A 6 0.16 6.03 -22.31
N LEU A 7 1.32 5.41 -22.54
CA LEU A 7 2.57 5.79 -21.85
C LEU A 7 2.97 7.24 -22.14
N VAL A 8 2.91 7.67 -23.41
CA VAL A 8 3.25 9.06 -23.80
C VAL A 8 2.26 10.05 -23.18
N LEU A 9 0.96 9.76 -23.19
CA LEU A 9 -0.04 10.60 -22.55
C LEU A 9 0.13 10.64 -21.02
N ALA A 10 0.50 9.53 -20.39
CA ALA A 10 0.79 9.47 -18.97
C ALA A 10 2.01 10.33 -18.60
N ILE A 11 3.09 10.27 -19.40
CA ILE A 11 4.28 11.11 -19.21
C ILE A 11 3.94 12.59 -19.41
N PHE A 12 3.18 12.94 -20.45
CA PHE A 12 2.76 14.32 -20.69
C PHE A 12 1.84 14.85 -19.59
N ALA A 13 0.91 14.02 -19.09
CA ALA A 13 0.09 14.36 -17.94
C ALA A 13 0.99 14.63 -16.73
N PHE A 14 1.95 13.75 -16.44
CA PHE A 14 2.90 13.88 -15.32
C PHE A 14 3.75 15.16 -15.37
N VAL A 15 4.24 15.50 -16.56
CA VAL A 15 5.04 16.73 -16.78
C VAL A 15 4.16 17.98 -16.67
N ALA A 16 2.92 17.93 -17.17
CA ALA A 16 1.98 19.04 -17.07
C ALA A 16 1.49 19.26 -15.63
N THR A 17 1.33 18.20 -14.82
CA THR A 17 1.03 18.35 -13.39
C THR A 17 2.16 19.02 -12.63
N GLY A 18 3.43 18.75 -12.93
CA GLY A 18 4.57 19.38 -12.24
C GLY A 18 4.63 20.92 -12.30
N ALA A 19 3.87 21.56 -13.20
CA ALA A 19 3.77 23.03 -13.27
C ALA A 19 2.73 23.64 -12.30
N PHE A 20 1.78 22.83 -11.80
CA PHE A 20 0.63 23.28 -11.00
C PHE A 20 0.31 22.39 -9.80
N ALA A 21 1.02 21.27 -9.66
CA ALA A 21 0.86 20.28 -8.62
C ALA A 21 2.24 19.84 -8.14
N GLN A 22 2.34 19.60 -6.85
CA GLN A 22 3.52 19.03 -6.23
C GLN A 22 3.52 17.51 -6.44
N LEU A 23 4.68 16.98 -6.79
CA LEU A 23 4.87 15.53 -6.92
C LEU A 23 5.62 15.03 -5.70
N THR A 24 5.05 14.03 -5.05
CA THR A 24 5.63 13.40 -3.87
C THR A 24 5.95 11.95 -4.21
N PHE A 25 7.16 11.53 -3.88
CA PHE A 25 7.58 10.13 -3.99
C PHE A 25 8.18 9.68 -2.68
N GLY A 26 7.98 8.43 -2.29
CA GLY A 26 8.58 7.98 -1.05
C GLY A 26 8.56 6.49 -0.84
N ILE A 27 9.10 6.14 0.32
CA ILE A 27 9.15 4.78 0.84
C ILE A 27 8.21 4.66 2.02
N THR A 28 7.66 3.47 2.21
CA THR A 28 6.74 3.15 3.29
C THR A 28 7.14 1.85 3.98
N GLY A 29 6.89 1.83 5.28
CA GLY A 29 6.84 0.65 6.11
C GLY A 29 5.47 0.56 6.75
N VAL A 30 4.73 -0.49 6.44
CA VAL A 30 3.37 -0.70 6.94
C VAL A 30 3.35 -1.88 7.88
N GLN A 31 2.63 -1.73 8.99
CA GLN A 31 2.41 -2.78 9.97
C GLN A 31 0.92 -2.92 10.23
N TYR A 32 0.44 -4.14 10.10
CA TYR A 32 -0.96 -4.50 10.18
C TYR A 32 -1.26 -5.13 11.53
N TYR A 33 -2.36 -4.70 12.14
CA TYR A 33 -2.70 -5.08 13.50
C TYR A 33 -4.18 -5.43 13.62
N GLN A 34 -4.41 -6.47 14.43
CA GLN A 34 -5.69 -6.80 15.02
C GLN A 34 -5.66 -6.38 16.50
N GLU A 35 -6.85 -6.19 17.07
CA GLU A 35 -6.97 -6.01 18.51
C GLU A 35 -6.38 -7.21 19.25
N ASP A 36 -5.72 -6.94 20.37
CA ASP A 36 -5.20 -8.00 21.24
C ASP A 36 -6.33 -8.74 21.97
N ALA A 37 -5.97 -9.68 22.85
CA ALA A 37 -6.95 -10.44 23.63
C ALA A 37 -7.84 -9.57 24.55
N ASN A 38 -7.47 -8.32 24.80
CA ASN A 38 -8.18 -7.36 25.63
C ASN A 38 -8.99 -6.34 24.81
N GLY A 39 -8.90 -6.37 23.47
CA GLY A 39 -9.55 -5.40 22.59
C GLY A 39 -8.70 -4.15 22.32
N ASP A 40 -7.42 -4.15 22.69
CA ASP A 40 -6.54 -2.99 22.55
C ASP A 40 -5.76 -3.03 21.23
N LEU A 41 -5.67 -1.88 20.56
CA LEU A 41 -4.77 -1.66 19.43
C LEU A 41 -3.36 -1.30 19.93
N PRO A 42 -2.29 -1.62 19.16
CA PRO A 42 -0.93 -1.29 19.57
C PRO A 42 -0.75 0.21 19.69
N SER A 43 0.00 0.61 20.71
CA SER A 43 0.41 2.01 20.85
C SER A 43 1.39 2.40 19.73
N LEU A 44 1.50 3.70 19.43
CA LEU A 44 2.52 4.20 18.48
C LEU A 44 3.95 3.80 18.90
N SER A 45 4.21 3.75 20.22
CA SER A 45 5.53 3.34 20.74
C SER A 45 5.84 1.87 20.47
N GLU A 46 4.82 1.02 20.59
CA GLU A 46 4.93 -0.42 20.31
C GLU A 46 5.13 -0.66 18.82
N ALA A 47 4.29 -0.04 17.99
CA ALA A 47 4.43 -0.13 16.54
C ALA A 47 5.81 0.37 16.05
N TRP A 48 6.30 1.48 16.62
CA TRP A 48 7.65 1.94 16.32
C TRP A 48 8.75 0.98 16.76
N SER A 49 8.55 0.23 17.85
CA SER A 49 9.49 -0.82 18.28
C SER A 49 9.52 -1.94 17.25
N ASP A 50 8.35 -2.50 16.93
CA ASP A 50 8.20 -3.57 15.95
C ASP A 50 8.79 -3.17 14.60
N PHE A 51 8.58 -1.91 14.18
CA PHE A 51 9.08 -1.38 12.93
C PHE A 51 10.61 -1.39 12.88
N LYS A 52 11.27 -0.91 13.95
CA LYS A 52 12.74 -0.93 14.05
C LYS A 52 13.29 -2.35 14.07
N ASP A 53 12.56 -3.27 14.70
CA ASP A 53 12.94 -4.67 14.81
C ASP A 53 12.59 -5.48 13.53
N GLY A 54 11.98 -4.83 12.53
CA GLY A 54 11.60 -5.44 11.25
C GLY A 54 10.46 -6.45 11.36
N THR A 55 9.72 -6.45 12.46
CA THR A 55 8.67 -7.43 12.73
C THR A 55 7.40 -7.05 11.98
N GLY A 56 6.96 -7.92 11.07
CA GLY A 56 5.69 -7.77 10.34
C GLY A 56 5.64 -6.55 9.41
N VAL A 57 6.80 -6.06 8.94
CA VAL A 57 6.89 -4.84 8.13
C VAL A 57 6.71 -5.15 6.65
N TYR A 58 5.71 -4.50 6.04
CA TYR A 58 5.50 -4.46 4.61
C TYR A 58 6.27 -3.25 4.07
N GLY A 59 7.35 -3.53 3.35
CA GLY A 59 8.18 -2.49 2.73
C GLY A 59 7.61 -2.10 1.38
N GLY A 60 7.57 -0.80 1.09
CA GLY A 60 6.88 -0.30 -0.08
C GLY A 60 7.34 1.04 -0.61
N LEU A 61 6.70 1.42 -1.70
CA LEU A 61 6.84 2.71 -2.36
C LEU A 61 5.47 3.36 -2.49
N PHE A 62 5.46 4.69 -2.52
CA PHE A 62 4.28 5.44 -2.90
C PHE A 62 4.64 6.63 -3.76
N ALA A 63 3.62 7.09 -4.50
CA ALA A 63 3.65 8.34 -5.23
C ALA A 63 2.33 9.08 -5.01
N GLU A 64 2.40 10.40 -4.95
CA GLU A 64 1.25 11.26 -4.74
C GLU A 64 1.38 12.56 -5.54
N ILE A 65 0.28 12.99 -6.12
CA ILE A 65 0.13 14.27 -6.81
C ILE A 65 -0.70 15.18 -5.91
N ILE A 66 -0.13 16.29 -5.47
CA ILE A 66 -0.77 17.24 -4.54
C ILE A 66 -1.12 18.53 -5.29
N LEU A 67 -2.40 18.87 -5.30
CA LEU A 67 -2.98 20.10 -5.84
C LEU A 67 -3.45 20.96 -4.66
N ASP A 68 -2.62 21.94 -4.27
CA ASP A 68 -2.78 22.73 -3.05
C ASP A 68 -2.86 21.85 -1.80
N ASP A 69 -4.08 21.65 -1.29
CA ASP A 69 -4.36 20.85 -0.09
C ASP A 69 -4.82 19.42 -0.43
N LEU A 70 -5.14 19.11 -1.69
CA LEU A 70 -5.69 17.80 -2.09
C LEU A 70 -4.67 16.94 -2.84
N GLY A 71 -4.36 15.78 -2.27
CA GLY A 71 -3.50 14.74 -2.84
C GLY A 71 -4.29 13.59 -3.45
N ILE A 72 -3.80 13.05 -4.56
CA ILE A 72 -4.19 11.72 -5.08
C ILE A 72 -2.93 10.87 -5.15
N GLY A 73 -2.96 9.70 -4.52
CA GLY A 73 -1.80 8.83 -4.43
C GLY A 73 -2.06 7.36 -4.70
N LEU A 74 -0.96 6.65 -4.90
CA LEU A 74 -0.87 5.22 -5.08
C LEU A 74 0.27 4.71 -4.21
N SER A 75 0.02 3.67 -3.43
CA SER A 75 1.05 2.92 -2.70
C SER A 75 1.05 1.45 -3.07
N PHE A 76 2.23 0.86 -2.99
CA PHE A 76 2.48 -0.57 -3.11
C PHE A 76 3.40 -0.98 -1.97
N ASN A 77 2.95 -1.89 -1.11
CA ASN A 77 3.71 -2.44 0.02
C ASN A 77 3.74 -3.95 -0.08
N GLN A 78 4.87 -4.58 0.27
CA GLN A 78 4.98 -6.03 0.19
C GLN A 78 5.84 -6.61 1.32
N GLN A 79 5.54 -7.86 1.70
CA GLN A 79 6.31 -8.68 2.62
C GLN A 79 6.58 -10.04 1.98
N THR A 80 7.86 -10.46 1.98
CA THR A 80 8.26 -11.80 1.52
C THR A 80 8.25 -12.77 2.68
N TYR A 81 7.67 -13.95 2.45
CA TYR A 81 7.82 -15.14 3.28
C TYR A 81 8.69 -16.13 2.53
N GLU A 82 9.88 -16.38 3.07
CA GLU A 82 10.83 -17.33 2.50
C GLU A 82 10.42 -18.76 2.88
N ASP A 83 10.37 -19.66 1.90
CA ASP A 83 10.18 -21.08 2.18
C ASP A 83 11.49 -21.68 2.71
N ALA A 84 11.38 -22.58 3.69
CA ALA A 84 12.54 -23.14 4.36
C ALA A 84 13.36 -24.12 3.49
N PHE A 85 12.79 -24.60 2.39
CA PHE A 85 13.35 -25.68 1.58
C PHE A 85 13.64 -25.26 0.14
N ASP A 86 12.76 -24.47 -0.48
CA ASP A 86 12.93 -24.06 -1.87
C ASP A 86 12.39 -22.65 -2.13
N SER A 87 13.27 -21.77 -2.62
CA SER A 87 12.91 -20.40 -3.04
C SER A 87 11.85 -20.34 -4.15
N ALA A 88 11.61 -21.43 -4.89
CA ALA A 88 10.50 -21.55 -5.82
C ALA A 88 9.13 -21.43 -5.14
N LEU A 89 9.07 -21.71 -3.84
CA LEU A 89 7.88 -21.64 -3.00
C LEU A 89 7.83 -20.38 -2.14
N ASP A 90 8.78 -19.44 -2.31
CA ASP A 90 8.71 -18.13 -1.67
C ASP A 90 7.37 -17.45 -1.99
N MET A 91 6.78 -16.82 -0.99
CA MET A 91 5.47 -16.18 -1.10
C MET A 91 5.55 -14.69 -0.83
N TRP A 92 4.67 -13.93 -1.46
CA TRP A 92 4.48 -12.51 -1.23
C TRP A 92 3.10 -12.26 -0.66
N ASN A 93 3.05 -11.42 0.36
CA ASN A 93 1.85 -10.68 0.71
C ASN A 93 2.03 -9.24 0.26
N TYR A 94 1.13 -8.73 -0.57
CA TYR A 94 1.24 -7.39 -1.13
C TYR A 94 -0.07 -6.62 -1.00
N ASP A 95 0.09 -5.33 -0.76
CA ASP A 95 -0.96 -4.34 -0.60
C ASP A 95 -0.79 -3.24 -1.64
N VAL A 96 -1.82 -3.05 -2.47
CA VAL A 96 -1.93 -1.93 -3.41
C VAL A 96 -3.06 -1.04 -2.93
N ASN A 97 -2.81 0.26 -2.80
CA ASN A 97 -3.84 1.20 -2.34
C ASN A 97 -3.82 2.49 -3.16
N VAL A 98 -5.00 2.87 -3.68
CA VAL A 98 -5.24 4.18 -4.31
C VAL A 98 -5.98 5.03 -3.29
N TYR A 99 -5.45 6.23 -3.02
CA TYR A 99 -5.98 7.07 -1.96
C TYR A 99 -6.10 8.54 -2.36
N LEU A 100 -6.97 9.23 -1.62
CA LEU A 100 -7.03 10.68 -1.55
C LEU A 100 -6.48 11.13 -0.20
N ALA A 101 -5.70 12.21 -0.21
CA ALA A 101 -5.22 12.85 1.00
C ALA A 101 -5.63 14.32 1.04
N TYR A 102 -5.97 14.82 2.23
CA TYR A 102 -6.21 16.25 2.45
C TYR A 102 -5.17 16.79 3.44
N HIS A 103 -4.23 17.61 2.94
CA HIS A 103 -3.17 18.27 3.67
C HIS A 103 -3.67 19.58 4.27
N ILE A 104 -3.87 19.61 5.59
CA ILE A 104 -4.60 20.69 6.27
C ILE A 104 -3.90 22.05 6.13
N PHE A 105 -2.57 22.06 5.98
CA PHE A 105 -1.77 23.28 5.81
C PHE A 105 -1.05 23.34 4.44
N GLY A 106 -1.44 22.47 3.50
CA GLY A 106 -0.78 22.29 2.21
C GLY A 106 0.41 21.32 2.25
N GLY A 107 0.63 20.58 1.17
CA GLY A 107 1.61 19.47 1.12
C GLY A 107 3.10 19.83 1.29
N ARG A 108 3.45 21.13 1.34
CA ARG A 108 4.82 21.63 1.60
C ARG A 108 5.01 22.24 2.99
N SER A 109 3.97 22.32 3.82
CA SER A 109 4.09 22.92 5.14
C SER A 109 5.14 22.18 5.98
N PHE A 110 5.90 22.91 6.81
CA PHE A 110 6.90 22.28 7.70
C PHE A 110 6.26 21.20 8.58
N LEU A 111 5.06 21.49 9.11
CA LEU A 111 4.22 20.53 9.80
C LEU A 111 3.00 20.27 8.92
N ASP A 112 2.81 19.02 8.50
CA ASP A 112 1.82 18.61 7.52
C ASP A 112 0.86 17.58 8.14
N PRO A 113 -0.15 18.02 8.92
CA PRO A 113 -1.21 17.12 9.35
C PRO A 113 -2.16 16.88 8.18
N PHE A 114 -2.50 15.61 7.92
CA PHE A 114 -3.33 15.23 6.80
C PHE A 114 -4.34 14.14 7.15
N LEU A 115 -5.44 14.11 6.40
CA LEU A 115 -6.42 13.03 6.41
C LEU A 115 -6.22 12.18 5.15
N GLN A 116 -6.50 10.89 5.22
CA GLN A 116 -6.45 9.99 4.07
C GLN A 116 -7.70 9.12 4.03
N ALA A 117 -8.21 8.84 2.83
CA ALA A 117 -9.14 7.75 2.57
C ALA A 117 -8.82 7.07 1.24
N GLY A 118 -8.95 5.75 1.16
CA GLY A 118 -8.51 4.98 0.00
C GLY A 118 -9.22 3.66 -0.19
N LEU A 119 -8.97 3.07 -1.35
CA LEU A 119 -9.39 1.73 -1.71
C LEU A 119 -8.14 0.91 -1.96
N GLY A 120 -8.06 -0.25 -1.33
CA GLY A 120 -6.92 -1.14 -1.48
C GLY A 120 -7.30 -2.59 -1.74
N ILE A 121 -6.30 -3.34 -2.17
CA ILE A 121 -6.34 -4.77 -2.37
C ILE A 121 -5.15 -5.35 -1.62
N LEU A 122 -5.43 -6.24 -0.69
CA LEU A 122 -4.44 -7.11 -0.05
C LEU A 122 -4.51 -8.47 -0.74
N ALA A 123 -3.38 -9.02 -1.15
CA ALA A 123 -3.34 -10.32 -1.81
C ALA A 123 -2.07 -11.10 -1.45
N PHE A 124 -2.22 -12.41 -1.45
CA PHE A 124 -1.19 -13.38 -1.10
C PHE A 124 -0.98 -14.38 -2.24
N ASP A 125 0.28 -14.61 -2.59
CA ASP A 125 0.63 -15.40 -3.76
C ASP A 125 2.07 -15.91 -3.73
N TYR A 126 2.42 -16.79 -4.66
CA TYR A 126 3.82 -17.15 -4.92
C TYR A 126 4.56 -15.99 -5.59
N LYS A 127 5.79 -15.75 -5.12
CA LYS A 127 6.70 -14.77 -5.70
C LYS A 127 7.12 -15.13 -7.13
N ASP A 128 7.33 -16.43 -7.38
CA ASP A 128 7.61 -16.98 -8.70
C ASP A 128 6.61 -18.09 -9.01
N LYS A 129 5.47 -17.71 -9.60
CA LYS A 129 4.42 -18.67 -9.99
C LYS A 129 4.92 -19.71 -10.99
N GLU A 130 5.82 -19.34 -11.90
CA GLU A 130 6.32 -20.26 -12.92
C GLU A 130 7.18 -21.36 -12.29
N ALA A 131 8.04 -20.99 -11.34
CA ALA A 131 8.78 -21.97 -10.55
C ALA A 131 7.85 -22.80 -9.64
N ALA A 132 6.86 -22.17 -9.01
CA ALA A 132 5.89 -22.86 -8.16
C ALA A 132 5.03 -23.89 -8.93
N LYS A 133 4.78 -23.68 -10.23
CA LYS A 133 4.05 -24.62 -11.10
C LYS A 133 4.75 -25.98 -11.25
N ASP A 134 6.06 -26.06 -11.04
CA ASP A 134 6.76 -27.36 -11.01
C ASP A 134 6.28 -28.25 -9.85
N TYR A 135 5.83 -27.64 -8.76
CA TYR A 135 5.25 -28.33 -7.59
C TYR A 135 3.72 -28.40 -7.64
N TYR A 136 3.09 -27.35 -8.16
CA TYR A 136 1.63 -27.21 -8.24
C TYR A 136 1.20 -26.89 -9.68
N PRO A 137 1.14 -27.89 -10.57
CA PRO A 137 0.90 -27.67 -12.01
C PRO A 137 -0.47 -27.06 -12.37
N LEU A 138 -1.38 -27.00 -11.40
CA LEU A 138 -2.72 -26.41 -11.56
C LEU A 138 -2.78 -24.96 -11.06
N LEU A 139 -1.65 -24.34 -10.70
CA LEU A 139 -1.62 -22.93 -10.32
C LEU A 139 -2.09 -22.04 -11.47
N THR A 140 -3.02 -21.16 -11.13
CA THR A 140 -3.57 -20.09 -11.96
C THR A 140 -2.75 -18.82 -11.84
N GLU A 141 -2.97 -17.86 -12.75
CA GLU A 141 -2.40 -16.51 -12.64
C GLU A 141 -3.08 -15.67 -11.56
N ASP A 142 -4.29 -16.02 -11.13
CA ASP A 142 -4.95 -15.35 -10.01
C ASP A 142 -4.18 -15.54 -8.69
N PRO A 143 -4.24 -14.58 -7.75
CA PRO A 143 -3.63 -14.75 -6.43
C PRO A 143 -4.28 -15.90 -5.66
N LEU A 144 -3.50 -16.55 -4.79
CA LEU A 144 -3.99 -17.64 -3.95
C LEU A 144 -5.09 -17.19 -3.00
N ALA A 145 -4.95 -15.97 -2.46
CA ALA A 145 -5.94 -15.32 -1.63
C ALA A 145 -5.90 -13.81 -1.84
N GLY A 146 -7.02 -13.13 -1.60
CA GLY A 146 -7.04 -11.68 -1.58
C GLY A 146 -8.39 -11.08 -1.23
N SER A 147 -8.34 -9.85 -0.76
CA SER A 147 -9.52 -9.07 -0.36
C SER A 147 -9.36 -7.61 -0.75
N ALA A 148 -10.45 -6.99 -1.18
CA ALA A 148 -10.54 -5.55 -1.29
C ALA A 148 -10.88 -4.93 0.08
N TYR A 149 -10.45 -3.71 0.31
CA TYR A 149 -10.78 -2.95 1.50
C TYR A 149 -10.91 -1.45 1.21
N PHE A 150 -11.63 -0.77 2.08
CA PHE A 150 -11.60 0.69 2.20
C PHE A 150 -10.73 1.05 3.40
N ASP A 151 -9.89 2.07 3.28
CA ASP A 151 -9.17 2.63 4.42
C ASP A 151 -9.47 4.11 4.63
N PHE A 152 -9.30 4.53 5.88
CA PHE A 152 -9.35 5.93 6.26
C PHE A 152 -8.52 6.17 7.51
N GLY A 153 -8.01 7.39 7.64
CA GLY A 153 -7.17 7.70 8.77
C GLY A 153 -6.59 9.10 8.72
N LEU A 154 -5.59 9.30 9.56
CA LEU A 154 -4.89 10.56 9.71
C LEU A 154 -3.40 10.31 9.79
N GLY A 155 -2.64 11.31 9.39
CA GLY A 155 -1.20 11.27 9.52
C GLY A 155 -0.62 12.64 9.83
N LEU A 156 0.66 12.61 10.15
CA LEU A 156 1.45 13.79 10.41
C LEU A 156 2.80 13.66 9.70
N GLY A 157 3.09 14.64 8.86
CA GLY A 157 4.36 14.83 8.21
C GLY A 157 5.18 15.95 8.86
N VAL A 158 6.50 15.81 8.79
CA VAL A 158 7.45 16.88 9.03
C VAL A 158 8.30 17.03 7.78
N ASN A 159 8.22 18.21 7.16
CA ASN A 159 8.89 18.51 5.89
C ASN A 159 10.07 19.48 6.10
N PHE A 160 11.22 19.08 5.59
CA PHE A 160 12.46 19.83 5.50
C PHE A 160 12.75 20.13 4.03
N ASP A 161 12.17 21.23 3.54
CA ASP A 161 12.30 21.65 2.14
C ASP A 161 11.83 20.54 1.17
N HIS A 162 12.76 19.84 0.51
CA HIS A 162 12.46 18.78 -0.44
C HIS A 162 12.35 17.38 0.18
N LEU A 163 12.60 17.22 1.49
CA LEU A 163 12.56 15.93 2.19
C LEU A 163 11.52 15.95 3.29
N GLY A 164 10.80 14.86 3.50
CA GLY A 164 9.86 14.75 4.61
C GLY A 164 9.87 13.36 5.23
N ILE A 165 9.46 13.29 6.49
CA ILE A 165 9.11 12.04 7.17
C ILE A 165 7.66 12.12 7.60
N PHE A 166 6.97 10.99 7.68
CA PHE A 166 5.59 10.96 8.13
C PHE A 166 5.26 9.66 8.85
N PHE A 167 4.17 9.71 9.61
CA PHE A 167 3.48 8.52 10.10
C PHE A 167 1.97 8.65 9.88
N LYS A 168 1.26 7.52 9.80
CA LYS A 168 -0.20 7.44 9.62
C LYS A 168 -0.79 6.39 10.54
N ALA A 169 -1.94 6.70 11.14
CA ALA A 169 -2.85 5.76 11.78
C ALA A 169 -4.03 5.54 10.83
N MET A 170 -4.28 4.29 10.42
CA MET A 170 -5.28 3.97 9.42
C MET A 170 -6.17 2.82 9.88
N TRP A 171 -7.48 2.99 9.73
CA TRP A 171 -8.45 1.91 9.86
C TRP A 171 -8.73 1.30 8.49
N ASN A 172 -8.84 -0.02 8.43
CA ASN A 172 -9.22 -0.76 7.25
C ASN A 172 -10.58 -1.42 7.49
N VAL A 173 -11.44 -1.36 6.48
CA VAL A 173 -12.75 -2.01 6.44
C VAL A 173 -12.74 -2.95 5.25
N GLN A 174 -12.71 -4.26 5.51
CA GLN A 174 -12.77 -5.27 4.45
C GLN A 174 -14.09 -5.16 3.68
N SER A 175 -14.02 -5.32 2.36
CA SER A 175 -15.19 -5.46 1.51
C SER A 175 -15.86 -6.81 1.73
N ASP A 176 -17.20 -6.82 1.84
CA ASP A 176 -17.99 -8.05 1.84
C ASP A 176 -18.00 -8.74 0.47
N GLU A 177 -17.73 -7.99 -0.60
CA GLU A 177 -17.61 -8.53 -1.96
C GLU A 177 -16.23 -9.16 -2.16
N PRO A 178 -16.15 -10.42 -2.62
CA PRO A 178 -14.88 -11.08 -2.89
C PRO A 178 -14.21 -10.51 -4.15
N LEU A 179 -12.91 -10.77 -4.27
CA LEU A 179 -12.24 -10.66 -5.56
C LEU A 179 -12.66 -11.85 -6.44
N TYR A 180 -12.76 -11.62 -7.75
CA TYR A 180 -13.20 -12.64 -8.70
C TYR A 180 -12.08 -12.96 -9.68
N SER A 181 -11.85 -14.26 -9.89
CA SER A 181 -10.91 -14.80 -10.87
C SER A 181 -11.18 -14.24 -12.26
N GLN A 182 -10.11 -13.87 -12.97
CA GLN A 182 -10.21 -13.47 -14.37
C GLN A 182 -10.01 -14.64 -15.34
N GLU A 183 -9.55 -15.79 -14.85
CA GLU A 183 -9.20 -16.96 -15.67
C GLU A 183 -10.37 -17.92 -15.89
N ASP A 184 -11.21 -18.11 -14.88
CA ASP A 184 -12.26 -19.14 -14.91
C ASP A 184 -13.68 -18.60 -15.11
N GLY A 185 -13.81 -17.31 -15.42
CA GLY A 185 -15.08 -16.65 -15.69
C GLY A 185 -15.77 -16.08 -14.45
N GLY A 186 -15.04 -15.91 -13.34
CA GLY A 186 -15.49 -15.15 -12.19
C GLY A 186 -15.83 -15.99 -10.97
N THR A 187 -15.06 -17.05 -10.69
CA THR A 187 -15.14 -17.71 -9.38
C THR A 187 -14.55 -16.79 -8.30
N PRO A 188 -15.14 -16.72 -7.10
CA PRO A 188 -14.53 -16.01 -5.98
C PRO A 188 -13.15 -16.54 -5.63
N ILE A 189 -12.18 -15.64 -5.54
CA ILE A 189 -10.84 -15.90 -4.98
C ILE A 189 -10.98 -16.10 -3.47
N TYR A 190 -10.15 -16.96 -2.89
CA TYR A 190 -10.17 -17.20 -1.45
C TYR A 190 -9.93 -15.88 -0.67
N PRO A 191 -10.77 -15.53 0.31
CA PRO A 191 -10.64 -14.27 1.01
C PRO A 191 -9.40 -14.26 1.91
N MET A 192 -8.71 -13.13 1.93
CA MET A 192 -7.64 -12.86 2.88
C MET A 192 -8.12 -11.86 3.93
N ASP A 193 -8.05 -12.20 5.21
CA ASP A 193 -8.52 -11.30 6.26
C ASP A 193 -7.68 -10.01 6.29
N VAL A 194 -8.35 -8.88 6.13
CA VAL A 194 -7.74 -7.56 6.21
C VAL A 194 -7.73 -7.13 7.66
N MET A 195 -6.52 -6.95 8.20
CA MET A 195 -6.35 -6.47 9.56
C MET A 195 -6.99 -5.09 9.73
N PRO A 196 -7.79 -4.87 10.80
CA PRO A 196 -8.64 -3.69 10.94
C PRO A 196 -7.87 -2.38 11.11
N PHE A 197 -6.59 -2.44 11.47
CA PHE A 197 -5.78 -1.27 11.71
C PHE A 197 -4.38 -1.42 11.11
N LYS A 198 -3.79 -0.31 10.65
CA LYS A 198 -2.38 -0.27 10.24
C LYS A 198 -1.69 1.03 10.66
N TRP A 199 -0.45 0.88 11.12
CA TRP A 199 0.50 1.98 11.23
C TRP A 199 1.33 2.05 9.95
N VAL A 200 1.54 3.27 9.45
CA VAL A 200 2.44 3.52 8.32
C VAL A 200 3.52 4.48 8.76
N PHE A 201 4.78 4.13 8.55
CA PHE A 201 5.93 5.02 8.70
C PHE A 201 6.54 5.23 7.32
N GLY A 202 6.99 6.45 7.03
CA GLY A 202 7.58 6.69 5.72
C GLY A 202 8.44 7.93 5.63
N ALA A 203 9.16 8.00 4.52
CA ALA A 203 9.95 9.14 4.12
C ALA A 203 9.59 9.51 2.68
N LYS A 204 9.64 10.80 2.37
CA LYS A 204 9.18 11.35 1.10
C LYS A 204 10.12 12.42 0.55
N VAL A 205 10.14 12.54 -0.77
CA VAL A 205 10.75 13.63 -1.53
C VAL A 205 9.62 14.46 -2.13
N LEU A 206 9.73 15.78 -2.02
CA LEU A 206 8.76 16.76 -2.51
C LEU A 206 9.37 17.53 -3.68
N LEU A 207 8.77 17.40 -4.86
CA LEU A 207 9.19 18.04 -6.11
C LEU A 207 8.26 19.21 -6.47
#